data_AF-A0A838QT29-F1
#
_entry.id   AF-A0A838QT29-F1
#
_cell.length_a   1.000
_cell.length_b   1.000
_cell.length_c   1.000
_cell.angle_alpha   90.00
_cell.angle_beta   90.00
_cell.angle_gamma   90.00
#
_symmetry.space_group_name_H-M   'P 1'
#
loop_
_entity.id
_entity.type
_entity.pdbx_description
1 polymer ?
#
loop_
_entity_poly.entity_id
_entity_poly.type
_entity_poly.pdbx_seq_one_letter_code
_entity_poly.pdbx_strand_id
1 'polypeptide(L)'
;MRLPQGVQEAKFTPVDALKAGLHVDAEAIEPSLKEALAAELKTDLSPAQAPKLNDVKTTMALIKSNAVIGIVPKGEKVGIACTICHAVTDKSVYELAGGGSIGRRVDGPAVMTINMGALLALAANSRAYYPNLQLELGGKTIGRAPQGIRRDSTEAEVDAYLSNPEFYPRGTFDETQDGIGNPVQNTPLFRQELAGPYGSNGLHEKFEGISNASYTTNLDASHAATPEGLVLLTTLAGANGKELHDNYVQILKETGVTDYPFVQASTGHKAGHRDTPVGRQVDKQKILDMKAYTFALEQPPTPEVDAAAANRGAKLFSAKCVECHGDDQSKPVPDKLIELAKIWPGYKPAVMAQRKPPLSAIEDSPGGYDDKMVIIDASERGEIRGVAFPLLLDLARKPAFLHDNSVNGLDELLDPQRGGDGPHPFFIQDAADRADVVVFLNGLRAAH
;
A
#
# COMPACT_ATOMS: atom_id res chain seq x y z
N MET A 1 10.36 11.13 -9.80
CA MET A 1 9.66 10.91 -11.08
C MET A 1 9.10 12.22 -11.63
N ARG A 2 8.90 12.30 -12.95
CA ARG A 2 8.38 13.46 -13.72
C ARG A 2 6.90 13.23 -14.07
N LEU A 3 6.07 13.16 -13.03
CA LEU A 3 4.64 12.85 -13.18
C LEU A 3 3.85 13.94 -13.94
N PRO A 4 4.02 15.25 -13.68
CA PRO A 4 3.26 16.28 -14.41
C PRO A 4 3.51 16.27 -15.92
N GLN A 5 4.75 16.01 -16.34
CA GLN A 5 5.12 15.87 -17.75
C GLN A 5 4.41 14.67 -18.36
N GLY A 6 4.49 13.51 -17.70
CA GLY A 6 3.86 12.30 -18.18
C GLY A 6 2.33 12.35 -18.24
N VAL A 7 1.68 13.02 -17.28
CA VAL A 7 0.24 13.33 -17.31
C VAL A 7 -0.13 14.13 -18.57
N GLN A 8 0.69 15.11 -18.95
CA GLN A 8 0.47 15.92 -20.15
C GLN A 8 0.71 15.13 -21.44
N GLU A 9 1.80 14.37 -21.51
CA GLU A 9 2.19 13.56 -22.67
C GLU A 9 1.17 12.44 -22.95
N ALA A 10 0.69 11.77 -21.91
CA ALA A 10 -0.34 10.74 -21.99
C ALA A 10 -1.76 11.31 -22.18
N LYS A 11 -1.92 12.64 -22.12
CA LYS A 11 -3.23 13.33 -22.12
C LYS A 11 -4.18 12.80 -21.05
N PHE A 12 -3.65 12.47 -19.87
CA PHE A 12 -4.38 11.81 -18.79
C PHE A 12 -5.50 12.72 -18.25
N THR A 13 -6.74 12.26 -18.39
CA THR A 13 -7.96 13.07 -18.15
C THR A 13 -8.55 12.84 -16.75
N PRO A 14 -9.51 13.67 -16.29
CA PRO A 14 -10.27 13.37 -15.08
C PRO A 14 -10.97 11.99 -15.10
N VAL A 15 -11.49 11.55 -16.26
CA VAL A 15 -12.06 10.19 -16.39
C VAL A 15 -10.98 9.12 -16.17
N ASP A 16 -9.78 9.31 -16.70
CA ASP A 16 -8.68 8.36 -16.50
C ASP A 16 -8.23 8.33 -15.04
N ALA A 17 -8.22 9.49 -14.35
CA ALA A 17 -7.96 9.57 -12.91
C ALA A 17 -8.96 8.72 -12.10
N LEU A 18 -10.26 8.84 -12.38
CA LEU A 18 -11.29 8.02 -11.75
C LEU A 18 -11.11 6.53 -12.08
N LYS A 19 -10.83 6.17 -13.33
CA LYS A 19 -10.55 4.77 -13.74
C LYS A 19 -9.30 4.19 -13.07
N ALA A 20 -8.30 5.03 -12.79
CA ALA A 20 -7.11 4.67 -12.04
C ALA A 20 -7.36 4.62 -10.52
N GLY A 21 -8.57 4.87 -10.04
CA GLY A 21 -8.92 4.80 -8.62
C GLY A 21 -8.53 6.03 -7.80
N LEU A 22 -8.22 7.16 -8.46
CA LEU A 22 -7.97 8.42 -7.75
C LEU A 22 -9.28 9.06 -7.30
N HIS A 23 -9.24 9.64 -6.11
CA HIS A 23 -10.35 10.35 -5.50
C HIS A 23 -10.18 11.87 -5.64
N VAL A 24 -11.28 12.59 -5.86
CA VAL A 24 -11.27 14.05 -6.01
C VAL A 24 -12.12 14.70 -4.92
N ASP A 25 -11.48 15.53 -4.10
CA ASP A 25 -12.11 16.34 -3.07
C ASP A 25 -12.91 17.48 -3.72
N ALA A 26 -14.24 17.37 -3.65
CA ALA A 26 -15.17 18.34 -4.21
C ALA A 26 -15.15 19.70 -3.49
N GLU A 27 -14.59 19.79 -2.28
CA GLU A 27 -14.46 21.05 -1.52
C GLU A 27 -13.26 21.87 -2.00
N ALA A 28 -12.26 21.22 -2.62
CA ALA A 28 -11.06 21.86 -3.17
C ALA A 28 -11.18 22.25 -4.66
N ILE A 29 -12.33 21.99 -5.30
CA ILE A 29 -12.57 22.37 -6.70
C ILE A 29 -13.12 23.80 -6.75
N GLU A 30 -12.53 24.63 -7.61
CA GLU A 30 -13.04 25.97 -7.91
C GLU A 30 -14.54 25.94 -8.30
N PRO A 31 -15.39 26.85 -7.78
CA PRO A 31 -16.85 26.75 -7.93
C PRO A 31 -17.35 26.62 -9.38
N SER A 32 -16.79 27.40 -10.30
CA SER A 32 -17.20 27.39 -11.72
C SER A 32 -16.79 26.08 -12.42
N LEU A 33 -15.64 25.51 -12.05
CA LEU A 33 -15.22 24.21 -12.54
C LEU A 33 -16.11 23.11 -11.96
N LYS A 34 -16.39 23.18 -10.65
CA LYS A 34 -17.26 22.21 -9.95
C LYS A 34 -18.63 22.11 -10.60
N GLU A 35 -19.28 23.24 -10.91
CA GLU A 35 -20.58 23.27 -11.60
C GLU A 35 -20.50 22.62 -12.98
N ALA A 36 -19.46 22.93 -13.75
CA ALA A 36 -19.28 22.37 -15.09
C ALA A 36 -19.04 20.85 -15.04
N LEU A 37 -18.19 20.37 -14.12
CA LEU A 37 -17.96 18.94 -13.94
C LEU A 37 -19.24 18.23 -13.48
N ALA A 38 -20.00 18.82 -12.55
CA ALA A 38 -21.27 18.24 -12.08
C ALA A 38 -22.32 18.07 -13.19
N ALA A 39 -22.31 18.92 -14.21
CA ALA A 39 -23.15 18.77 -15.40
C ALA A 39 -22.67 17.60 -16.28
N GLU A 40 -21.37 17.54 -16.57
CA GLU A 40 -20.78 16.50 -17.43
C GLU A 40 -20.84 15.09 -16.80
N LEU A 41 -20.72 14.98 -15.46
CA LEU A 41 -20.79 13.71 -14.73
C LEU A 41 -22.16 13.00 -14.86
N LYS A 42 -23.20 13.70 -15.32
CA LYS A 42 -24.55 13.15 -15.57
C LYS A 42 -24.71 12.57 -16.98
N THR A 43 -23.65 12.61 -17.79
CA THR A 43 -23.66 12.13 -19.18
C THR A 43 -23.03 10.73 -19.28
N ASP A 44 -22.80 10.25 -20.51
CA ASP A 44 -22.08 9.00 -20.77
C ASP A 44 -20.55 9.12 -20.60
N LEU A 45 -20.07 10.28 -20.15
CA LEU A 45 -18.65 10.62 -19.96
C LEU A 45 -17.81 10.57 -21.24
N SER A 46 -18.43 10.48 -22.42
CA SER A 46 -17.72 10.51 -23.69
C SER A 46 -17.07 11.89 -23.91
N PRO A 47 -15.97 11.98 -24.69
CA PRO A 47 -15.37 13.27 -25.02
C PRO A 47 -16.33 14.29 -25.64
N ALA A 48 -17.40 13.83 -26.30
CA ALA A 48 -18.41 14.69 -26.91
C ALA A 48 -19.38 15.31 -25.89
N GLN A 49 -19.79 14.54 -24.86
CA GLN A 49 -20.76 14.99 -23.85
C GLN A 49 -20.09 15.54 -22.59
N ALA A 50 -18.84 15.12 -22.33
CA ALA A 50 -18.06 15.48 -21.17
C ALA A 50 -16.66 16.00 -21.54
N PRO A 51 -16.58 17.10 -22.32
CA PRO A 51 -15.31 17.60 -22.84
C PRO A 51 -14.34 18.04 -21.75
N LYS A 52 -14.78 18.58 -20.61
CA LYS A 52 -13.87 18.95 -19.51
C LYS A 52 -13.36 17.73 -18.76
N LEU A 53 -14.20 16.72 -18.52
CA LEU A 53 -13.79 15.46 -17.92
C LEU A 53 -12.86 14.64 -18.82
N ASN A 54 -12.76 14.98 -20.11
CA ASN A 54 -11.84 14.41 -21.09
C ASN A 54 -10.74 15.40 -21.53
N ASP A 55 -10.47 16.46 -20.75
CA ASP A 55 -9.40 17.43 -21.03
C ASP A 55 -8.29 17.33 -19.96
N VAL A 56 -7.06 17.08 -20.40
CA VAL A 56 -5.86 17.06 -19.55
C VAL A 56 -5.64 18.38 -18.81
N LYS A 57 -6.09 19.52 -19.36
CA LYS A 57 -6.03 20.82 -18.67
C LYS A 57 -6.90 20.81 -17.41
N THR A 58 -8.02 20.08 -17.42
CA THR A 58 -8.85 19.90 -16.23
C THR A 58 -8.12 19.07 -15.18
N THR A 59 -7.45 17.98 -15.55
CA THR A 59 -6.59 17.21 -14.63
C THR A 59 -5.55 18.10 -13.97
N MET A 60 -4.83 18.89 -14.78
CA MET A 60 -3.81 19.80 -14.27
C MET A 60 -4.39 20.88 -13.36
N ALA A 61 -5.60 21.38 -13.65
CA ALA A 61 -6.29 22.34 -12.79
C ALA A 61 -6.68 21.72 -11.44
N LEU A 62 -7.20 20.48 -11.43
CA LEU A 62 -7.53 19.75 -10.21
C LEU A 62 -6.30 19.44 -9.36
N ILE A 63 -5.18 19.05 -9.98
CA ILE A 63 -3.90 18.86 -9.29
C ILE A 63 -3.42 20.19 -8.69
N LYS A 64 -3.46 21.28 -9.46
CA LYS A 64 -3.02 22.60 -9.01
C LYS A 64 -3.86 23.15 -7.85
N SER A 65 -5.15 22.83 -7.80
CA SER A 65 -6.04 23.18 -6.69
C SER A 65 -5.95 22.19 -5.52
N ASN A 66 -5.05 21.21 -5.57
CA ASN A 66 -4.91 20.14 -4.57
C ASN A 66 -6.22 19.35 -4.35
N ALA A 67 -7.05 19.24 -5.41
CA ALA A 67 -8.32 18.51 -5.36
C ALA A 67 -8.15 17.01 -5.62
N VAL A 68 -7.10 16.58 -6.32
CA VAL A 68 -6.79 15.14 -6.45
C VAL A 68 -6.15 14.66 -5.15
N ILE A 69 -6.89 13.88 -4.37
CA ILE A 69 -6.48 13.48 -3.02
C ILE A 69 -5.15 12.73 -3.08
N GLY A 70 -4.18 13.21 -2.30
CA GLY A 70 -2.85 12.60 -2.21
C GLY A 70 -1.83 13.06 -3.25
N ILE A 71 -2.22 13.82 -4.28
CA ILE A 71 -1.29 14.48 -5.20
C ILE A 71 -1.16 15.95 -4.81
N VAL A 72 -0.02 16.30 -4.23
CA VAL A 72 0.20 17.63 -3.62
C VAL A 72 1.02 18.52 -4.57
N PRO A 73 0.48 19.65 -5.06
CA PRO A 73 1.23 20.54 -5.95
C PRO A 73 2.38 21.26 -5.22
N LYS A 74 3.54 21.36 -5.88
CA LYS A 74 4.74 22.07 -5.41
C LYS A 74 5.43 22.79 -6.57
N GLY A 75 4.89 23.95 -6.97
CA GLY A 75 5.30 24.64 -8.19
C GLY A 75 5.01 23.77 -9.42
N GLU A 76 6.02 23.55 -10.27
CA GLU A 76 5.93 22.68 -11.45
C GLU A 76 6.10 21.17 -11.11
N LYS A 77 6.32 20.84 -9.83
CA LYS A 77 6.43 19.46 -9.34
C LYS A 77 5.17 19.08 -8.57
N VAL A 78 5.00 17.78 -8.34
CA VAL A 78 4.03 17.25 -7.38
C VAL A 78 4.73 16.33 -6.39
N GLY A 79 4.23 16.31 -5.16
CA GLY A 79 4.54 15.30 -4.16
C GLY A 79 3.37 14.33 -4.00
N ILE A 80 3.64 13.20 -3.36
CA ILE A 80 2.61 12.23 -2.96
C ILE A 80 2.47 12.27 -1.43
N ALA A 81 1.24 12.27 -0.95
CA ALA A 81 0.92 12.17 0.47
C ALA A 81 0.23 10.84 0.78
N CYS A 82 0.30 10.39 2.03
CA CYS A 82 -0.33 9.16 2.53
C CYS A 82 -1.81 9.02 2.11
N THR A 83 -2.51 10.14 1.96
CA THR A 83 -3.93 10.18 1.59
C THR A 83 -4.21 9.61 0.20
N ILE A 84 -3.21 9.42 -0.66
CA ILE A 84 -3.40 8.70 -1.93
C ILE A 84 -3.80 7.23 -1.71
N CYS A 85 -3.32 6.61 -0.62
CA CYS A 85 -3.61 5.22 -0.25
C CYS A 85 -4.61 5.13 0.90
N HIS A 86 -4.79 6.19 1.69
CA HIS A 86 -5.50 6.16 2.97
C HIS A 86 -6.62 7.20 3.11
N ALA A 87 -7.15 7.73 1.99
CA ALA A 87 -8.31 8.59 2.01
C ALA A 87 -9.19 8.38 0.77
N VAL A 88 -10.50 8.35 0.99
CA VAL A 88 -11.53 8.22 -0.05
C VAL A 88 -12.42 9.46 -0.06
N THR A 89 -13.49 9.46 -0.85
CA THR A 89 -14.59 10.43 -0.67
C THR A 89 -15.86 9.77 -0.18
N ASP A 90 -16.78 10.59 0.33
CA ASP A 90 -18.15 10.18 0.67
C ASP A 90 -19.05 9.89 -0.56
N LYS A 91 -18.49 10.01 -1.79
CA LYS A 91 -19.16 9.74 -3.06
C LYS A 91 -20.38 10.64 -3.34
N SER A 92 -20.53 11.74 -2.61
CA SER A 92 -21.71 12.62 -2.68
C SER A 92 -21.94 13.28 -4.05
N VAL A 93 -20.93 13.33 -4.92
CA VAL A 93 -21.02 13.91 -6.26
C VAL A 93 -21.06 12.83 -7.34
N TYR A 94 -20.12 11.89 -7.31
CA TYR A 94 -20.02 10.83 -8.31
C TYR A 94 -19.18 9.65 -7.81
N GLU A 95 -19.53 8.44 -8.24
CA GLU A 95 -18.75 7.23 -8.01
C GLU A 95 -18.61 6.46 -9.32
N LEU A 96 -17.37 6.08 -9.65
CA LEU A 96 -17.11 5.12 -10.72
C LEU A 96 -17.03 3.71 -10.12
N ALA A 97 -17.90 2.80 -10.57
CA ALA A 97 -17.84 1.40 -10.16
C ALA A 97 -16.46 0.80 -10.46
N GLY A 98 -15.80 0.25 -9.44
CA GLY A 98 -14.44 -0.31 -9.55
C GLY A 98 -13.32 0.74 -9.72
N GLY A 99 -13.63 2.03 -9.55
CA GLY A 99 -12.68 3.14 -9.67
C GLY A 99 -12.71 4.06 -8.46
N GLY A 100 -12.43 5.34 -8.71
CA GLY A 100 -12.43 6.41 -7.73
C GLY A 100 -13.78 7.12 -7.64
N SER A 101 -13.82 8.19 -6.84
CA SER A 101 -15.04 8.96 -6.60
C SER A 101 -14.76 10.45 -6.39
N ILE A 102 -15.82 11.24 -6.53
CA ILE A 102 -15.84 12.69 -6.29
C ILE A 102 -16.82 12.96 -5.14
N GLY A 103 -16.38 13.73 -4.15
CA GLY A 103 -17.20 14.02 -2.96
C GLY A 103 -16.39 14.72 -1.87
N ARG A 104 -16.91 14.76 -0.65
CA ARG A 104 -16.19 15.25 0.52
C ARG A 104 -15.11 14.25 0.92
N ARG A 105 -13.91 14.72 1.23
CA ARG A 105 -12.79 13.88 1.66
C ARG A 105 -13.10 13.16 2.99
N VAL A 106 -12.75 11.88 3.05
CA VAL A 106 -12.85 11.00 4.23
C VAL A 106 -11.50 10.33 4.44
N ASP A 107 -10.79 10.73 5.49
CA ASP A 107 -9.46 10.23 5.84
C ASP A 107 -9.54 8.97 6.70
N GLY A 108 -8.60 8.05 6.50
CA GLY A 108 -8.49 6.79 7.22
C GLY A 108 -8.77 5.55 6.38
N PRO A 109 -9.88 5.46 5.60
CA PRO A 109 -10.16 4.29 4.79
C PRO A 109 -9.06 4.03 3.75
N ALA A 110 -8.73 2.76 3.55
CA ALA A 110 -7.80 2.36 2.50
C ALA A 110 -8.44 2.51 1.10
N VAL A 111 -7.66 3.00 0.14
CA VAL A 111 -8.08 3.08 -1.27
C VAL A 111 -7.82 1.73 -1.93
N MET A 112 -8.87 0.91 -2.03
CA MET A 112 -8.77 -0.46 -2.55
C MET A 112 -8.84 -0.57 -4.07
N THR A 113 -9.21 0.51 -4.76
CA THR A 113 -9.40 0.53 -6.23
C THR A 113 -8.24 1.17 -6.99
N ILE A 114 -7.30 1.81 -6.28
CA ILE A 114 -6.19 2.55 -6.88
C ILE A 114 -5.30 1.63 -7.70
N ASN A 115 -5.04 2.02 -8.95
CA ASN A 115 -4.05 1.39 -9.79
C ASN A 115 -2.72 2.13 -9.64
N MET A 116 -2.04 1.90 -8.52
CA MET A 116 -0.80 2.61 -8.21
C MET A 116 0.27 2.33 -9.25
N GLY A 117 0.41 1.09 -9.71
CA GLY A 117 1.35 0.72 -10.77
C GLY A 117 1.14 1.55 -12.05
N ALA A 118 -0.09 1.61 -12.57
CA ALA A 118 -0.37 2.45 -13.74
C ALA A 118 -0.11 3.95 -13.48
N LEU A 119 -0.38 4.46 -12.28
CA LEU A 119 -0.09 5.86 -11.93
C LEU A 119 1.42 6.15 -11.88
N LEU A 120 2.23 5.18 -11.45
CA LEU A 120 3.69 5.27 -11.48
C LEU A 120 4.22 5.21 -12.93
N ALA A 121 3.65 4.34 -13.76
CA ALA A 121 3.97 4.21 -15.18
C ALA A 121 3.60 5.46 -16.02
N LEU A 122 2.71 6.31 -15.51
CA LEU A 122 2.42 7.60 -16.16
C LEU A 122 3.63 8.55 -16.15
N ALA A 123 4.59 8.38 -15.24
CA ALA A 123 5.73 9.30 -15.18
C ALA A 123 6.62 9.18 -16.42
N ALA A 124 7.10 10.31 -16.95
CA ALA A 124 8.03 10.34 -18.09
C ALA A 124 9.44 9.74 -17.80
N ASN A 125 9.65 9.18 -16.61
CA ASN A 125 10.88 8.51 -16.19
C ASN A 125 10.61 7.50 -15.05
N SER A 126 9.73 6.54 -15.30
CA SER A 126 9.31 5.51 -14.34
C SER A 126 10.47 4.66 -13.80
N ARG A 127 11.56 4.50 -14.56
CA ARG A 127 12.84 3.92 -14.07
C ARG A 127 13.36 4.60 -12.81
N ALA A 128 13.03 5.88 -12.56
CA ALA A 128 13.42 6.56 -11.32
C ALA A 128 12.80 5.96 -10.04
N TYR A 129 11.87 5.00 -10.17
CA TYR A 129 11.25 4.25 -9.08
C TYR A 129 11.94 2.88 -8.81
N TYR A 130 13.08 2.62 -9.46
CA TYR A 130 13.81 1.34 -9.46
C TYR A 130 13.89 0.58 -8.12
N PRO A 131 14.20 1.18 -6.96
CA PRO A 131 14.38 0.41 -5.71
C PRO A 131 13.13 -0.33 -5.22
N ASN A 132 11.95 0.14 -5.60
CA ASN A 132 10.64 -0.41 -5.23
C ASN A 132 10.05 -1.34 -6.30
N LEU A 133 10.82 -1.68 -7.34
CA LEU A 133 10.38 -2.58 -8.40
C LEU A 133 10.84 -4.01 -8.09
N GLN A 134 10.21 -5.00 -8.72
CA GLN A 134 10.78 -6.33 -8.83
C GLN A 134 12.05 -6.27 -9.67
N LEU A 135 13.20 -6.54 -9.07
CA LEU A 135 14.50 -6.44 -9.73
C LEU A 135 15.09 -7.82 -10.05
N GLU A 136 15.91 -7.87 -11.09
CA GLU A 136 16.87 -8.95 -11.28
C GLU A 136 18.22 -8.51 -10.68
N LEU A 137 18.61 -9.10 -9.55
CA LEU A 137 19.87 -8.84 -8.85
C LEU A 137 20.63 -10.15 -8.64
N GLY A 138 21.93 -10.15 -8.90
CA GLY A 138 22.73 -11.38 -8.84
C GLY A 138 22.19 -12.53 -9.72
N GLY A 139 21.47 -12.20 -10.81
CA GLY A 139 20.85 -13.16 -11.74
C GLY A 139 19.60 -13.87 -11.19
N LYS A 140 18.97 -13.34 -10.14
CA LYS A 140 17.73 -13.86 -9.56
C LYS A 140 16.69 -12.75 -9.42
N THR A 141 15.42 -13.14 -9.44
CA THR A 141 14.27 -12.26 -9.20
C THR A 141 13.29 -12.96 -8.28
N ILE A 142 12.60 -12.19 -7.44
CA ILE A 142 11.52 -12.67 -6.56
C ILE A 142 10.36 -11.70 -6.68
N GLY A 143 9.15 -12.24 -6.80
CA GLY A 143 7.92 -11.48 -7.01
C GLY A 143 7.02 -12.14 -8.04
N ARG A 144 5.94 -11.45 -8.39
CA ARG A 144 4.87 -11.96 -9.26
C ARG A 144 5.25 -12.05 -10.73
N ALA A 145 6.16 -11.21 -11.21
CA ALA A 145 6.54 -11.19 -12.61
C ALA A 145 7.50 -12.36 -12.94
N PRO A 146 7.43 -12.92 -14.16
CA PRO A 146 8.33 -14.00 -14.58
C PRO A 146 9.79 -13.53 -14.71
N GLN A 147 10.02 -12.22 -14.84
CA GLN A 147 11.33 -11.61 -14.99
C GLN A 147 11.38 -10.31 -14.17
N GLY A 148 12.53 -10.03 -13.57
CA GLY A 148 12.78 -8.79 -12.86
C GLY A 148 13.29 -7.68 -13.78
N ILE A 149 13.09 -6.44 -13.37
CA ILE A 149 13.63 -5.24 -14.01
C ILE A 149 15.14 -5.23 -13.82
N ARG A 150 15.87 -5.12 -14.93
CA ARG A 150 17.34 -4.98 -14.93
C ARG A 150 17.71 -3.50 -14.93
N ARG A 151 18.97 -3.21 -14.61
CA ARG A 151 19.50 -1.83 -14.71
C ARG A 151 19.35 -1.23 -16.10
N ASP A 152 19.49 -2.06 -17.14
CA ASP A 152 19.40 -1.66 -18.54
C ASP A 152 17.98 -1.76 -19.13
N SER A 153 16.98 -2.15 -18.34
CA SER A 153 15.58 -2.12 -18.75
C SER A 153 15.18 -0.69 -19.14
N THR A 154 14.44 -0.59 -20.24
CA THR A 154 13.88 0.64 -20.79
C THR A 154 12.69 1.14 -19.97
N GLU A 155 12.31 2.42 -20.14
CA GLU A 155 11.09 2.95 -19.54
C GLU A 155 9.86 2.12 -19.93
N ALA A 156 9.76 1.71 -21.21
CA ALA A 156 8.65 0.90 -21.70
C ALA A 156 8.55 -0.48 -21.02
N GLU A 157 9.68 -1.12 -20.70
CA GLU A 157 9.67 -2.38 -19.94
C GLU A 157 9.23 -2.16 -18.49
N VAL A 158 9.65 -1.06 -17.85
CA VAL A 158 9.21 -0.69 -16.50
C VAL A 158 7.72 -0.35 -16.48
N ASP A 159 7.24 0.43 -17.45
CA ASP A 159 5.83 0.81 -17.59
C ASP A 159 4.95 -0.42 -17.83
N ALA A 160 5.43 -1.39 -18.62
CA ALA A 160 4.73 -2.64 -18.88
C ALA A 160 4.64 -3.52 -17.62
N TYR A 161 5.70 -3.57 -16.80
CA TYR A 161 5.66 -4.24 -15.49
C TYR A 161 4.64 -3.56 -14.57
N LEU A 162 4.77 -2.24 -14.38
CA LEU A 162 3.93 -1.45 -13.48
C LEU A 162 2.45 -1.48 -13.87
N SER A 163 2.15 -1.49 -15.17
CA SER A 163 0.76 -1.46 -15.67
C SER A 163 0.10 -2.84 -15.72
N ASN A 164 0.83 -3.91 -15.44
CA ASN A 164 0.28 -5.27 -15.47
C ASN A 164 -0.39 -5.60 -14.12
N PRO A 165 -1.72 -5.81 -14.08
CA PRO A 165 -2.44 -6.07 -12.83
C PRO A 165 -2.07 -7.41 -12.16
N GLU A 166 -1.48 -8.36 -12.90
CA GLU A 166 -0.98 -9.62 -12.33
C GLU A 166 0.34 -9.41 -11.57
N PHE A 167 1.12 -8.40 -11.97
CA PHE A 167 2.42 -8.10 -11.36
C PHE A 167 2.31 -7.02 -10.28
N TYR A 168 1.45 -6.03 -10.50
CA TYR A 168 1.17 -4.93 -9.59
C TYR A 168 -0.35 -4.73 -9.44
N PRO A 169 -1.01 -5.48 -8.55
CA PRO A 169 -2.46 -5.45 -8.42
C PRO A 169 -3.02 -4.11 -7.95
N ARG A 170 -4.29 -3.84 -8.26
CA ARG A 170 -5.01 -2.68 -7.73
C ARG A 170 -5.17 -2.77 -6.21
N GLY A 171 -5.19 -1.62 -5.55
CA GLY A 171 -5.33 -1.52 -4.10
C GLY A 171 -4.07 -1.93 -3.32
N THR A 172 -2.94 -2.09 -4.02
CA THR A 172 -1.66 -2.47 -3.42
C THR A 172 -0.58 -1.41 -3.62
N PHE A 173 0.45 -1.46 -2.78
CA PHE A 173 1.64 -0.65 -2.86
C PHE A 173 2.88 -1.45 -2.43
N ASP A 174 3.96 -1.34 -3.18
CA ASP A 174 5.26 -1.89 -2.78
C ASP A 174 5.96 -0.92 -1.82
N GLU A 175 5.89 -1.27 -0.54
CA GLU A 175 6.30 -0.43 0.58
C GLU A 175 7.78 -0.65 0.98
N THR A 176 8.59 -1.29 0.14
CA THR A 176 9.99 -1.59 0.44
C THR A 176 10.96 -1.26 -0.69
N GLN A 177 12.20 -0.94 -0.35
CA GLN A 177 13.28 -0.61 -1.31
C GLN A 177 14.29 -1.76 -1.38
N ASP A 178 13.79 -2.99 -1.49
CA ASP A 178 14.59 -4.22 -1.42
C ASP A 178 14.75 -4.93 -2.76
N GLY A 179 14.10 -4.43 -3.81
CA GLY A 179 14.12 -5.00 -5.15
C GLY A 179 13.30 -6.28 -5.30
N ILE A 180 12.45 -6.60 -4.33
CA ILE A 180 11.51 -7.73 -4.38
C ILE A 180 10.17 -7.20 -4.88
N GLY A 181 9.53 -7.92 -5.81
CA GLY A 181 8.18 -7.55 -6.27
C GLY A 181 7.13 -7.97 -5.27
N ASN A 182 6.90 -7.18 -4.22
CA ASN A 182 6.05 -7.56 -3.10
C ASN A 182 4.94 -6.55 -2.77
N PRO A 183 4.17 -6.06 -3.76
CA PRO A 183 3.13 -5.10 -3.50
C PRO A 183 2.09 -5.70 -2.54
N VAL A 184 1.86 -5.02 -1.44
CA VAL A 184 0.91 -5.42 -0.40
C VAL A 184 -0.31 -4.52 -0.39
N GLN A 185 -1.43 -5.06 0.08
CA GLN A 185 -2.68 -4.33 0.15
C GLN A 185 -2.56 -3.10 1.05
N ASN A 186 -3.10 -1.98 0.57
CA ASN A 186 -3.24 -0.77 1.35
C ASN A 186 -4.02 -1.05 2.65
N THR A 187 -3.45 -0.67 3.79
CA THR A 187 -4.10 -0.83 5.10
C THR A 187 -4.89 0.42 5.47
N PRO A 188 -5.97 0.31 6.26
CA PRO A 188 -6.61 1.48 6.83
C PRO A 188 -5.66 2.21 7.79
N LEU A 189 -5.86 3.52 7.91
CA LEU A 189 -5.07 4.44 8.74
C LEU A 189 -5.94 5.18 9.76
N PHE A 190 -7.14 4.65 10.03
CA PHE A 190 -7.99 5.03 11.17
C PHE A 190 -7.74 4.10 12.37
N ARG A 191 -8.16 4.51 13.57
CA ARG A 191 -8.06 3.73 14.82
C ARG A 191 -6.68 3.10 15.05
N GLN A 192 -5.61 3.83 14.73
CA GLN A 192 -4.23 3.30 14.78
C GLN A 192 -3.72 3.03 16.21
N GLU A 193 -4.43 3.48 17.24
CA GLU A 193 -4.21 3.12 18.64
C GLU A 193 -4.64 1.69 18.98
N LEU A 194 -5.47 1.07 18.13
CA LEU A 194 -5.85 -0.34 18.24
C LEU A 194 -4.94 -1.27 17.44
N ALA A 195 -4.07 -0.71 16.58
CA ALA A 195 -3.15 -1.46 15.74
C ALA A 195 -1.77 -1.57 16.39
N GLY A 196 -0.99 -2.57 15.98
CA GLY A 196 0.39 -2.76 16.42
C GLY A 196 0.75 -4.25 16.54
N PRO A 197 2.03 -4.63 16.30
CA PRO A 197 3.08 -3.81 15.70
C PRO A 197 2.76 -3.39 14.25
N TYR A 198 3.46 -2.37 13.75
CA TYR A 198 3.17 -1.74 12.45
C TYR A 198 4.06 -2.26 11.32
N GLY A 199 3.52 -2.18 10.11
CA GLY A 199 4.02 -2.87 8.92
C GLY A 199 3.44 -4.29 8.84
N SER A 200 3.21 -4.78 7.63
CA SER A 200 2.74 -6.15 7.38
C SER A 200 3.61 -7.23 8.06
N ASN A 201 4.91 -6.95 8.15
CA ASN A 201 5.93 -7.76 8.83
C ASN A 201 6.11 -7.43 10.34
N GLY A 202 5.37 -6.45 10.86
CA GLY A 202 5.45 -5.98 12.24
C GLY A 202 6.84 -5.50 12.69
N LEU A 203 7.63 -4.95 11.77
CA LEU A 203 8.98 -4.44 12.06
C LEU A 203 8.96 -3.31 13.11
N HIS A 204 7.92 -2.47 13.12
CA HIS A 204 7.89 -1.27 13.95
C HIS A 204 6.97 -1.41 15.16
N GLU A 205 7.51 -1.27 16.36
CA GLU A 205 6.74 -1.27 17.62
C GLU A 205 5.87 -0.03 17.81
N LYS A 206 6.22 1.05 17.12
CA LYS A 206 5.65 2.37 17.34
C LYS A 206 5.25 3.00 16.02
N PHE A 207 4.09 3.67 16.03
CA PHE A 207 3.56 4.38 14.86
C PHE A 207 4.54 5.43 14.34
N GLU A 208 5.28 6.08 15.24
CA GLU A 208 6.29 7.07 14.89
C GLU A 208 7.43 6.49 14.03
N GLY A 209 7.82 5.24 14.30
CA GLY A 209 8.88 4.53 13.59
C GLY A 209 8.49 4.23 12.14
N ILE A 210 7.34 3.56 11.95
CA ILE A 210 6.81 3.27 10.61
C ILE A 210 6.52 4.55 9.82
N SER A 211 6.07 5.61 10.50
CA SER A 211 5.82 6.91 9.88
C SER A 211 7.11 7.52 9.35
N ASN A 212 8.16 7.55 10.17
CA ASN A 212 9.45 8.08 9.74
C ASN A 212 10.06 7.25 8.60
N ALA A 213 10.01 5.93 8.69
CA ALA A 213 10.45 5.04 7.62
C ALA A 213 9.69 5.33 6.32
N SER A 214 8.36 5.35 6.36
CA SER A 214 7.51 5.66 5.20
C SER A 214 7.85 6.99 4.52
N TYR A 215 8.11 8.07 5.28
CA TYR A 215 8.49 9.36 4.69
C TYR A 215 9.90 9.35 4.10
N THR A 216 10.84 8.68 4.75
CA THR A 216 12.26 8.71 4.36
C THR A 216 12.64 7.62 3.37
N THR A 217 11.75 6.69 3.09
CA THR A 217 11.99 5.61 2.12
C THR A 217 10.86 5.50 1.11
N ASN A 218 9.62 5.26 1.53
CA ASN A 218 8.51 4.94 0.61
C ASN A 218 8.06 6.14 -0.22
N LEU A 219 7.83 7.28 0.45
CA LEU A 219 7.44 8.53 -0.20
C LEU A 219 8.64 9.29 -0.78
N ASP A 220 9.86 8.85 -0.49
CA ASP A 220 11.08 9.39 -1.07
C ASP A 220 12.19 8.33 -1.21
N ALA A 221 12.02 7.45 -2.20
CA ALA A 221 12.94 6.36 -2.48
C ALA A 221 14.35 6.85 -2.86
N SER A 222 14.50 8.12 -3.23
CA SER A 222 15.78 8.71 -3.62
C SER A 222 16.80 8.74 -2.49
N HIS A 223 16.37 8.59 -1.23
CA HIS A 223 17.27 8.35 -0.11
C HIS A 223 18.12 7.09 -0.25
N ALA A 224 17.64 6.08 -0.99
CA ALA A 224 18.41 4.88 -1.29
C ALA A 224 19.68 5.16 -2.11
N ALA A 225 19.78 6.32 -2.79
CA ALA A 225 20.97 6.74 -3.53
C ALA A 225 21.99 7.54 -2.69
N THR A 226 21.72 7.73 -1.40
CA THR A 226 22.62 8.45 -0.47
C THR A 226 23.64 7.49 0.17
N PRO A 227 24.73 7.99 0.78
CA PRO A 227 25.64 7.14 1.56
C PRO A 227 24.94 6.39 2.69
N GLU A 228 23.94 7.00 3.34
CA GLU A 228 23.14 6.31 4.36
C GLU A 228 22.21 5.24 3.75
N GLY A 229 21.68 5.49 2.56
CA GLY A 229 20.95 4.51 1.76
C GLY A 229 21.81 3.30 1.40
N LEU A 230 23.08 3.51 1.02
CA LEU A 230 24.02 2.42 0.80
C LEU A 230 24.21 1.56 2.06
N VAL A 231 24.31 2.19 3.24
CA VAL A 231 24.41 1.46 4.52
C VAL A 231 23.17 0.60 4.75
N LEU A 232 21.96 1.14 4.53
CA LEU A 232 20.72 0.37 4.62
C LEU A 232 20.76 -0.86 3.72
N LEU A 233 20.95 -0.66 2.42
CA LEU A 233 20.85 -1.71 1.41
C LEU A 233 21.91 -2.80 1.61
N THR A 234 23.14 -2.41 1.93
CA THR A 234 24.23 -3.37 2.21
C THR A 234 24.02 -4.11 3.54
N THR A 235 23.42 -3.48 4.54
CA THR A 235 23.03 -4.15 5.78
C THR A 235 21.95 -5.21 5.53
N LEU A 236 20.96 -4.90 4.69
CA LEU A 236 19.85 -5.78 4.39
C LEU A 236 20.24 -6.94 3.46
N ALA A 237 21.00 -6.67 2.40
CA ALA A 237 21.21 -7.61 1.29
C ALA A 237 22.66 -7.72 0.79
N GLY A 238 23.65 -7.19 1.52
CA GLY A 238 25.07 -7.36 1.20
C GLY A 238 25.45 -6.91 -0.21
N ALA A 239 26.01 -7.82 -1.01
CA ALA A 239 26.44 -7.54 -2.37
C ALA A 239 25.28 -7.14 -3.30
N ASN A 240 24.13 -7.78 -3.19
CA ASN A 240 22.94 -7.44 -3.98
C ASN A 240 22.38 -6.08 -3.59
N GLY A 241 22.45 -5.71 -2.29
CA GLY A 241 22.09 -4.37 -1.85
C GLY A 241 23.02 -3.29 -2.38
N LYS A 242 24.33 -3.59 -2.48
CA LYS A 242 25.29 -2.70 -3.15
C LYS A 242 24.99 -2.57 -4.65
N GLU A 243 24.69 -3.67 -5.32
CA GLU A 243 24.29 -3.67 -6.74
C GLU A 243 23.05 -2.80 -6.97
N LEU A 244 22.00 -2.97 -6.15
CA LEU A 244 20.79 -2.14 -6.19
C LEU A 244 21.14 -0.65 -6.06
N HIS A 245 21.94 -0.29 -5.05
CA HIS A 245 22.38 1.09 -4.85
C HIS A 245 23.10 1.66 -6.08
N ASP A 246 24.12 0.95 -6.58
CA ASP A 246 24.96 1.42 -7.69
C ASP A 246 24.12 1.59 -8.97
N ASN A 247 23.23 0.62 -9.25
CA ASN A 247 22.28 0.69 -10.36
C ASN A 247 21.37 1.91 -10.21
N TYR A 248 20.82 2.13 -9.01
CA TYR A 248 19.88 3.22 -8.78
C TYR A 248 20.53 4.60 -8.95
N VAL A 249 21.73 4.82 -8.39
CA VAL A 249 22.49 6.07 -8.57
C VAL A 249 22.70 6.38 -10.06
N GLN A 250 23.05 5.36 -10.84
CA GLN A 250 23.26 5.50 -12.27
C GLN A 250 21.96 5.79 -13.03
N ILE A 251 20.86 5.14 -12.66
CA ILE A 251 19.52 5.39 -13.24
C ILE A 251 19.05 6.82 -12.95
N LEU A 252 19.24 7.33 -11.73
CA LEU A 252 18.87 8.72 -11.40
C LEU A 252 19.63 9.73 -12.28
N LYS A 253 20.92 9.46 -12.56
CA LYS A 253 21.73 10.27 -13.48
C LYS A 253 21.19 10.22 -14.92
N GLU A 254 20.87 9.03 -15.43
CA GLU A 254 20.35 8.82 -16.78
C GLU A 254 18.96 9.44 -17.00
N THR A 255 18.10 9.33 -15.98
CA THR A 255 16.74 9.88 -15.99
C THR A 255 16.71 11.39 -15.68
N GLY A 256 17.87 11.99 -15.41
CA GLY A 256 18.04 13.41 -15.11
C GLY A 256 17.26 13.85 -13.86
N VAL A 257 17.22 13.00 -12.84
CA VAL A 257 16.64 13.34 -11.53
C VAL A 257 17.72 14.03 -10.70
N THR A 258 17.43 15.24 -10.23
CA THR A 258 18.33 16.09 -9.45
C THR A 258 17.66 16.57 -8.16
N ASP A 259 18.44 17.20 -7.28
CA ASP A 259 17.97 17.84 -6.04
C ASP A 259 17.31 16.87 -5.04
N TYR A 260 17.70 15.60 -5.11
CA TYR A 260 17.32 14.59 -4.14
C TYR A 260 18.29 14.54 -2.95
N PRO A 261 17.85 14.11 -1.76
CA PRO A 261 16.48 13.71 -1.43
C PRO A 261 15.46 14.86 -1.35
N PHE A 262 14.20 14.55 -1.62
CA PHE A 262 13.10 15.52 -1.71
C PHE A 262 12.38 15.79 -0.39
N VAL A 263 12.35 14.81 0.51
CA VAL A 263 11.82 14.95 1.87
C VAL A 263 12.89 15.54 2.77
N GLN A 264 12.56 16.67 3.39
CA GLN A 264 13.45 17.33 4.34
C GLN A 264 13.46 16.57 5.66
N ALA A 265 14.65 16.14 6.08
CA ALA A 265 14.87 15.39 7.30
C ALA A 265 16.21 15.76 7.93
N SER A 266 16.30 15.67 9.25
CA SER A 266 17.55 15.76 9.99
C SER A 266 18.43 14.54 9.72
N THR A 267 19.75 14.73 9.68
CA THR A 267 20.76 13.68 9.47
C THR A 267 21.48 13.34 10.79
N GLY A 268 22.36 12.32 10.76
CA GLY A 268 23.16 11.90 11.92
C GLY A 268 22.51 10.82 12.77
N HIS A 269 21.39 10.24 12.31
CA HIS A 269 20.77 9.08 12.94
C HIS A 269 21.39 7.78 12.44
N LYS A 270 21.12 6.67 13.14
CA LYS A 270 21.68 5.37 12.80
C LYS A 270 21.03 4.82 11.53
N ALA A 271 21.75 4.83 10.40
CA ALA A 271 21.33 4.13 9.19
C ALA A 271 21.30 2.61 9.40
N GLY A 272 20.42 1.92 8.67
CA GLY A 272 20.15 0.50 8.84
C GLY A 272 19.35 0.13 10.09
N HIS A 273 18.82 1.10 10.83
CA HIS A 273 17.91 0.87 11.96
C HIS A 273 16.46 1.06 11.51
N ARG A 274 15.54 0.20 11.95
CA ARG A 274 14.12 0.20 11.55
C ARG A 274 13.48 1.59 11.53
N ASP A 275 13.64 2.36 12.60
CA ASP A 275 12.96 3.65 12.73
C ASP A 275 13.65 4.79 11.95
N THR A 276 14.91 4.61 11.55
CA THR A 276 15.70 5.58 10.78
C THR A 276 16.49 4.85 9.70
N PRO A 277 15.82 4.17 8.76
CA PRO A 277 16.45 3.17 7.89
C PRO A 277 17.57 3.80 7.06
N VAL A 278 17.37 5.03 6.61
CA VAL A 278 18.37 5.82 5.85
C VAL A 278 19.06 6.89 6.70
N GLY A 279 19.17 6.68 8.03
CA GLY A 279 19.92 7.57 8.93
C GLY A 279 19.31 8.97 9.08
N ARG A 280 18.01 9.10 8.79
CA ARG A 280 17.30 10.38 8.72
C ARG A 280 16.02 10.36 9.53
N GLN A 281 15.67 11.51 10.07
CA GLN A 281 14.43 11.70 10.81
C GLN A 281 13.71 12.97 10.36
N VAL A 282 12.47 12.84 9.91
CA VAL A 282 11.61 14.00 9.61
C VAL A 282 11.23 14.73 10.90
N ASP A 283 10.55 15.87 10.77
CA ASP A 283 10.14 16.67 11.92
C ASP A 283 9.35 15.84 12.95
N LYS A 284 9.88 15.76 14.16
CA LYS A 284 9.31 14.94 15.24
C LYS A 284 7.93 15.42 15.66
N GLN A 285 7.69 16.73 15.70
CA GLN A 285 6.38 17.25 16.08
C GLN A 285 5.34 16.89 15.03
N LYS A 286 5.68 16.98 13.73
CA LYS A 286 4.78 16.54 12.66
C LYS A 286 4.44 15.06 12.74
N ILE A 287 5.39 14.19 13.13
CA ILE A 287 5.09 12.77 13.38
C ILE A 287 4.11 12.61 14.55
N LEU A 288 4.31 13.34 15.64
CA LEU A 288 3.41 13.27 16.81
C LEU A 288 2.00 13.81 16.47
N ASP A 289 1.92 14.88 15.68
CA ASP A 289 0.66 15.43 15.20
C ASP A 289 -0.05 14.43 14.27
N MET A 290 0.70 13.78 13.37
CA MET A 290 0.17 12.71 12.51
C MET A 290 -0.34 11.54 13.34
N LYS A 291 0.39 11.09 14.35
CA LYS A 291 -0.05 10.05 15.28
C LYS A 291 -1.35 10.42 15.98
N ALA A 292 -1.40 11.61 16.57
CA ALA A 292 -2.61 12.09 17.25
C ALA A 292 -3.80 12.15 16.29
N TYR A 293 -3.57 12.60 15.06
CA TYR A 293 -4.59 12.66 14.02
C TYR A 293 -5.13 11.26 13.67
N THR A 294 -4.25 10.30 13.37
CA THR A 294 -4.64 8.96 12.90
C THR A 294 -5.22 8.08 14.00
N PHE A 295 -4.85 8.35 15.25
CA PHE A 295 -5.45 7.73 16.44
C PHE A 295 -6.85 8.30 16.71
N ALA A 296 -7.13 9.54 16.29
CA ALA A 296 -8.43 10.17 16.44
C ALA A 296 -9.40 9.87 15.28
N LEU A 297 -8.92 9.34 14.16
CA LEU A 297 -9.77 8.97 13.03
C LEU A 297 -10.67 7.79 13.41
N GLU A 298 -11.98 8.03 13.34
CA GLU A 298 -13.00 7.04 13.64
C GLU A 298 -13.13 5.99 12.55
N GLN A 299 -13.75 4.86 12.92
CA GLN A 299 -14.14 3.90 11.91
C GLN A 299 -15.19 4.54 10.98
N PRO A 300 -14.99 4.47 9.66
CA PRO A 300 -15.97 4.93 8.66
C PRO A 300 -17.30 4.16 8.77
N PRO A 301 -18.42 4.71 8.24
CA PRO A 301 -19.71 4.05 8.29
C PRO A 301 -19.66 2.61 7.76
N THR A 302 -20.18 1.70 8.58
CA THR A 302 -20.26 0.27 8.29
C THR A 302 -21.63 -0.04 7.70
N PRO A 303 -21.75 -0.91 6.68
CA PRO A 303 -23.05 -1.27 6.13
C PRO A 303 -23.98 -1.85 7.20
N GLU A 304 -25.29 -1.67 7.00
CA GLU A 304 -26.29 -2.43 7.75
C GLU A 304 -26.26 -3.88 7.27
N VAL A 305 -26.35 -4.81 8.23
CA VAL A 305 -26.29 -6.25 7.99
C VAL A 305 -27.49 -6.94 8.64
N ASP A 306 -27.87 -8.12 8.13
CA ASP A 306 -28.92 -8.93 8.75
C ASP A 306 -28.51 -9.30 10.17
N ALA A 307 -29.25 -8.79 11.16
CA ALA A 307 -28.92 -8.98 12.57
C ALA A 307 -29.03 -10.44 13.03
N ALA A 308 -29.95 -11.23 12.48
CA ALA A 308 -30.09 -12.63 12.84
C ALA A 308 -28.92 -13.46 12.29
N ALA A 309 -28.51 -13.21 11.05
CA ALA A 309 -27.33 -13.82 10.44
C ALA A 309 -26.05 -13.39 11.15
N ALA A 310 -25.86 -12.09 11.40
CA ALA A 310 -24.71 -11.57 12.14
C ALA A 310 -24.59 -12.20 13.54
N ASN A 311 -25.70 -12.42 14.25
CA ASN A 311 -25.70 -13.09 15.55
C ASN A 311 -25.31 -14.58 15.48
N ARG A 312 -25.68 -15.29 14.41
CA ARG A 312 -25.23 -16.68 14.19
C ARG A 312 -23.73 -16.70 13.84
N GLY A 313 -23.31 -15.79 12.96
CA GLY A 313 -21.91 -15.60 12.58
C GLY A 313 -21.02 -15.27 13.76
N ALA A 314 -21.45 -14.35 14.65
CA ALA A 314 -20.69 -13.97 15.85
C ALA A 314 -20.41 -15.17 16.76
N LYS A 315 -21.40 -16.08 16.94
CA LYS A 315 -21.22 -17.29 17.75
C LYS A 315 -20.22 -18.25 17.12
N LEU A 316 -20.28 -18.43 15.80
CA LEU A 316 -19.35 -19.28 15.06
C LEU A 316 -17.92 -18.70 15.08
N PHE A 317 -17.78 -17.39 14.88
CA PHE A 317 -16.52 -16.68 14.98
C PHE A 317 -15.91 -16.85 16.38
N SER A 318 -16.72 -16.65 17.43
CA SER A 318 -16.29 -16.83 18.82
C SER A 318 -15.83 -18.26 19.11
N ALA A 319 -16.38 -19.26 18.42
CA ALA A 319 -15.99 -20.66 18.62
C ALA A 319 -14.72 -21.07 17.85
N LYS A 320 -14.36 -20.36 16.76
CA LYS A 320 -13.36 -20.83 15.80
C LYS A 320 -12.19 -19.86 15.54
N CYS A 321 -12.37 -18.56 15.77
CA CYS A 321 -11.44 -17.53 15.30
C CYS A 321 -10.71 -16.80 16.45
N VAL A 322 -11.24 -16.87 17.67
CA VAL A 322 -10.79 -16.05 18.81
C VAL A 322 -9.47 -16.46 19.45
N GLU A 323 -8.86 -17.57 18.99
CA GLU A 323 -7.47 -17.87 19.34
C GLU A 323 -6.52 -16.78 18.83
N CYS A 324 -6.86 -16.17 17.69
CA CYS A 324 -6.03 -15.20 16.98
C CYS A 324 -6.68 -13.82 16.89
N HIS A 325 -8.00 -13.75 16.67
CA HIS A 325 -8.71 -12.49 16.46
C HIS A 325 -9.68 -12.17 17.59
N GLY A 326 -9.54 -11.02 18.23
CA GLY A 326 -10.51 -10.55 19.23
C GLY A 326 -11.91 -10.43 18.64
N ASP A 327 -12.94 -10.71 19.44
CA ASP A 327 -14.35 -10.48 19.11
C ASP A 327 -14.79 -9.04 19.41
N ASP A 328 -14.10 -8.36 20.33
CA ASP A 328 -14.29 -6.96 20.69
C ASP A 328 -13.32 -6.04 19.92
N GLN A 329 -13.83 -5.38 18.88
CA GLN A 329 -13.02 -4.50 18.01
C GLN A 329 -12.72 -3.13 18.63
N SER A 330 -13.16 -2.86 19.87
CA SER A 330 -12.75 -1.67 20.61
C SER A 330 -11.40 -1.84 21.33
N LYS A 331 -10.86 -3.07 21.35
CA LYS A 331 -9.59 -3.39 22.01
C LYS A 331 -8.45 -3.45 21.00
N PRO A 332 -7.21 -3.15 21.44
CA PRO A 332 -6.04 -3.36 20.59
C PRO A 332 -5.90 -4.80 20.15
N VAL A 333 -5.44 -5.00 18.91
CA VAL A 333 -5.01 -6.31 18.43
C VAL A 333 -3.82 -6.81 19.28
N PRO A 334 -3.54 -8.12 19.29
CA PRO A 334 -2.38 -8.63 20.01
C PRO A 334 -1.08 -7.97 19.53
N ASP A 335 -0.34 -7.36 20.46
CA ASP A 335 0.98 -6.76 20.20
C ASP A 335 2.08 -7.84 20.10
N LYS A 336 1.95 -8.71 19.10
CA LYS A 336 2.87 -9.81 18.79
C LYS A 336 2.72 -10.22 17.32
N LEU A 337 3.65 -11.05 16.85
CA LEU A 337 3.55 -11.66 15.52
C LEU A 337 2.98 -13.07 15.60
N ILE A 338 2.37 -13.51 14.50
CA ILE A 338 2.08 -14.92 14.26
C ILE A 338 3.08 -15.47 13.24
N GLU A 339 3.71 -16.60 13.58
CA GLU A 339 4.71 -17.26 12.74
C GLU A 339 4.10 -17.71 11.41
N LEU A 340 4.82 -17.49 10.30
CA LEU A 340 4.35 -17.90 8.97
C LEU A 340 4.01 -19.40 8.91
N ALA A 341 4.86 -20.26 9.48
CA ALA A 341 4.63 -21.71 9.52
C ALA A 341 3.34 -22.11 10.27
N LYS A 342 2.85 -21.27 11.19
CA LYS A 342 1.58 -21.52 11.90
C LYS A 342 0.37 -21.21 11.04
N ILE A 343 0.45 -20.22 10.16
CA ILE A 343 -0.66 -19.75 9.33
C ILE A 343 -0.55 -20.17 7.86
N TRP A 344 0.53 -20.84 7.47
CA TRP A 344 0.74 -21.30 6.12
C TRP A 344 1.40 -22.70 6.16
N PRO A 345 0.61 -23.79 6.21
CA PRO A 345 1.14 -25.16 6.31
C PRO A 345 2.03 -25.56 5.13
N GLY A 346 1.79 -24.99 3.94
CA GLY A 346 2.65 -25.15 2.77
C GLY A 346 3.97 -24.39 2.84
N TYR A 347 4.23 -23.58 3.88
CA TYR A 347 5.41 -22.74 4.00
C TYR A 347 6.69 -23.58 4.07
N LYS A 348 7.54 -23.43 3.05
CA LYS A 348 8.80 -24.19 2.88
C LYS A 348 9.88 -23.25 2.38
N PRO A 349 10.34 -22.30 3.21
CA PRO A 349 11.32 -21.32 2.79
C PRO A 349 12.66 -21.97 2.48
N ALA A 350 13.29 -21.52 1.40
CA ALA A 350 14.66 -21.86 1.06
C ALA A 350 15.59 -20.72 1.47
N VAL A 351 16.63 -21.04 2.24
CA VAL A 351 17.68 -20.08 2.58
C VAL A 351 18.46 -19.70 1.33
N MET A 352 18.43 -18.42 0.97
CA MET A 352 19.17 -17.87 -0.16
C MET A 352 20.50 -17.26 0.24
N ALA A 353 20.55 -16.60 1.40
CA ALA A 353 21.76 -15.99 1.93
C ALA A 353 21.71 -15.87 3.45
N GLN A 354 22.87 -16.00 4.10
CA GLN A 354 23.03 -15.78 5.53
C GLN A 354 23.30 -14.31 5.83
N ARG A 355 22.74 -13.79 6.93
CA ARG A 355 22.98 -12.43 7.41
C ARG A 355 23.59 -12.45 8.81
N LYS A 356 24.11 -11.29 9.22
CA LYS A 356 24.67 -11.13 10.56
C LYS A 356 23.51 -10.97 11.57
N PRO A 357 23.53 -11.69 12.70
CA PRO A 357 22.58 -11.44 13.78
C PRO A 357 22.54 -9.95 14.18
N PRO A 358 21.35 -9.41 14.52
CA PRO A 358 20.11 -10.14 14.79
C PRO A 358 19.28 -10.47 13.53
N LEU A 359 19.71 -10.07 12.34
CA LEU A 359 18.94 -10.34 11.12
C LEU A 359 18.85 -11.85 10.85
N SER A 360 17.64 -12.31 10.51
CA SER A 360 17.36 -13.67 10.03
C SER A 360 18.08 -13.95 8.70
N ALA A 361 18.06 -15.17 8.19
CA ALA A 361 18.53 -15.39 6.82
C ALA A 361 17.61 -14.68 5.80
N ILE A 362 18.11 -14.45 4.58
CA ILE A 362 17.25 -14.15 3.43
C ILE A 362 16.67 -15.48 2.96
N GLU A 363 15.35 -15.62 3.02
CA GLU A 363 14.67 -16.86 2.67
C GLU A 363 13.38 -16.57 1.92
N ASP A 364 13.02 -17.46 1.01
CA ASP A 364 11.89 -17.31 0.10
C ASP A 364 11.15 -18.65 -0.03
N SER A 365 9.83 -18.63 0.03
CA SER A 365 8.98 -19.81 -0.16
C SER A 365 8.15 -19.67 -1.44
N PRO A 366 8.00 -20.74 -2.24
CA PRO A 366 7.12 -20.70 -3.40
C PRO A 366 5.69 -20.30 -2.99
N GLY A 367 5.09 -19.38 -3.75
CA GLY A 367 3.69 -18.95 -3.55
C GLY A 367 3.51 -17.44 -3.32
N GLY A 368 4.57 -16.69 -3.03
CA GLY A 368 4.56 -15.23 -3.00
C GLY A 368 4.03 -14.59 -1.71
N TYR A 369 3.41 -15.37 -0.83
CA TYR A 369 2.84 -14.87 0.43
C TYR A 369 3.92 -14.28 1.36
N ASP A 370 5.15 -14.83 1.36
CA ASP A 370 6.24 -14.32 2.19
C ASP A 370 7.20 -13.35 1.48
N ASP A 371 6.93 -12.97 0.22
CA ASP A 371 7.78 -12.07 -0.59
C ASP A 371 8.06 -10.76 0.16
N LYS A 372 7.06 -10.23 0.86
CA LYS A 372 7.16 -9.02 1.69
C LYS A 372 8.18 -9.13 2.84
N MET A 373 8.53 -10.34 3.24
CA MET A 373 9.41 -10.67 4.37
C MET A 373 10.73 -11.32 3.95
N VAL A 374 11.00 -11.47 2.65
CA VAL A 374 12.23 -12.11 2.15
C VAL A 374 13.47 -11.36 2.62
N ILE A 375 13.45 -10.03 2.52
CA ILE A 375 14.56 -9.16 2.94
C ILE A 375 14.23 -8.44 4.24
N ILE A 376 13.02 -7.89 4.37
CA ILE A 376 12.66 -7.02 5.50
C ILE A 376 11.61 -7.73 6.36
N ASP A 377 12.02 -8.25 7.51
CA ASP A 377 11.18 -8.84 8.55
C ASP A 377 11.49 -8.21 9.92
N ALA A 378 10.85 -8.68 11.00
CA ALA A 378 11.04 -8.14 12.35
C ALA A 378 12.32 -8.64 13.05
N SER A 379 13.22 -9.36 12.36
CA SER A 379 14.42 -9.93 12.99
C SER A 379 15.40 -8.87 13.50
N GLU A 380 15.41 -7.66 12.93
CA GLU A 380 16.23 -6.55 13.44
C GLU A 380 15.95 -6.24 14.92
N ARG A 381 14.70 -6.45 15.38
CA ARG A 381 14.30 -6.27 16.78
C ARG A 381 14.28 -7.56 17.59
N GLY A 382 14.81 -8.66 17.05
CA GLY A 382 14.90 -9.96 17.71
C GLY A 382 13.60 -10.77 17.67
N GLU A 383 12.63 -10.38 16.83
CA GLU A 383 11.36 -11.06 16.69
C GLU A 383 11.39 -12.15 15.62
N ILE A 384 10.37 -13.01 15.64
CA ILE A 384 10.17 -14.07 14.65
C ILE A 384 9.86 -13.50 13.25
N ARG A 385 10.07 -14.31 12.21
CA ARG A 385 9.49 -14.06 10.89
C ARG A 385 7.99 -14.39 10.93
N GLY A 386 7.16 -13.37 10.81
CA GLY A 386 5.72 -13.51 10.95
C GLY A 386 4.97 -12.29 10.45
N VAL A 387 3.66 -12.30 10.65
CA VAL A 387 2.77 -11.18 10.30
C VAL A 387 2.14 -10.58 11.55
N ALA A 388 1.90 -9.28 11.52
CA ALA A 388 1.12 -8.59 12.56
C ALA A 388 -0.37 -8.93 12.41
N PHE A 389 -1.11 -8.85 13.52
CA PHE A 389 -2.56 -9.10 13.50
C PHE A 389 -3.29 -7.91 12.84
N PRO A 390 -4.13 -8.14 11.82
CA PRO A 390 -4.89 -7.06 11.19
C PRO A 390 -6.06 -6.63 12.07
N LEU A 391 -6.44 -5.35 11.98
CA LEU A 391 -7.76 -4.91 12.42
C LEU A 391 -8.82 -5.61 11.58
N LEU A 392 -9.88 -6.10 12.22
CA LEU A 392 -11.06 -6.66 11.53
C LEU A 392 -12.14 -5.60 11.26
N LEU A 393 -11.73 -4.33 11.18
CA LEU A 393 -12.60 -3.21 10.88
C LEU A 393 -12.61 -2.94 9.38
N ASP A 394 -13.75 -2.48 8.88
CA ASP A 394 -13.93 -2.03 7.49
C ASP A 394 -13.71 -3.12 6.42
N LEU A 395 -13.92 -4.38 6.77
CA LEU A 395 -13.71 -5.51 5.85
C LEU A 395 -14.67 -5.51 4.67
N ALA A 396 -15.88 -4.93 4.83
CA ALA A 396 -16.89 -4.87 3.78
C ALA A 396 -16.45 -4.08 2.53
N ARG A 397 -15.44 -3.20 2.66
CA ARG A 397 -14.88 -2.45 1.52
C ARG A 397 -13.68 -3.12 0.87
N LYS A 398 -13.20 -4.24 1.42
CA LYS A 398 -12.03 -4.96 0.91
C LYS A 398 -12.48 -5.93 -0.19
N PRO A 399 -12.07 -5.74 -1.45
CA PRO A 399 -12.39 -6.68 -2.53
C PRO A 399 -11.55 -7.96 -2.46
N ALA A 400 -10.37 -7.88 -1.84
CA ALA A 400 -9.44 -8.98 -1.66
C ALA A 400 -8.83 -8.93 -0.25
N PHE A 401 -8.29 -10.07 0.18
CA PHE A 401 -7.83 -10.34 1.53
C PHE A 401 -6.42 -10.93 1.50
N LEU A 402 -5.85 -11.01 2.71
CA LEU A 402 -4.42 -11.24 2.96
C LEU A 402 -3.56 -10.06 2.51
N HIS A 403 -2.35 -9.93 3.07
CA HIS A 403 -1.49 -8.78 2.77
C HIS A 403 -1.02 -8.79 1.32
N ASP A 404 -0.86 -9.97 0.71
CA ASP A 404 -0.48 -10.17 -0.68
C ASP A 404 -1.69 -10.14 -1.64
N ASN A 405 -2.87 -9.76 -1.18
CA ASN A 405 -4.04 -9.56 -2.05
C ASN A 405 -4.42 -10.83 -2.85
N SER A 406 -4.16 -12.03 -2.30
CA SER A 406 -4.25 -13.30 -3.03
C SER A 406 -5.62 -13.99 -2.97
N VAL A 407 -6.59 -13.44 -2.23
CA VAL A 407 -7.90 -14.08 -1.97
C VAL A 407 -9.02 -13.10 -2.23
N ASN A 408 -10.01 -13.44 -3.07
CA ASN A 408 -11.08 -12.52 -3.45
C ASN A 408 -12.30 -12.66 -2.54
N GLY A 409 -12.42 -11.74 -1.58
CA GLY A 409 -13.58 -11.70 -0.69
C GLY A 409 -13.46 -12.59 0.56
N LEU A 410 -14.30 -12.29 1.56
CA LEU A 410 -14.37 -13.07 2.81
C LEU A 410 -14.92 -14.47 2.60
N ASP A 411 -15.84 -14.66 1.64
CA ASP A 411 -16.41 -15.99 1.37
C ASP A 411 -15.31 -16.94 0.88
N GLU A 412 -14.51 -16.51 -0.10
CA GLU A 412 -13.37 -17.29 -0.61
C GLU A 412 -12.36 -17.56 0.51
N LEU A 413 -12.01 -16.54 1.32
CA LEU A 413 -11.06 -16.67 2.44
C LEU A 413 -11.41 -17.81 3.40
N LEU A 414 -12.71 -18.00 3.64
CA LEU A 414 -13.24 -18.97 4.59
C LEU A 414 -13.70 -20.29 3.93
N ASP A 415 -13.58 -20.43 2.61
CA ASP A 415 -14.02 -21.61 1.86
C ASP A 415 -12.96 -22.72 1.86
N PRO A 416 -13.29 -23.96 2.29
CA PRO A 416 -12.36 -25.09 2.24
C PRO A 416 -11.86 -25.48 0.84
N GLN A 417 -12.50 -25.02 -0.23
CA GLN A 417 -12.03 -25.24 -1.61
C GLN A 417 -10.67 -24.59 -1.90
N ARG A 418 -10.24 -23.60 -1.11
CA ARG A 418 -8.88 -23.03 -1.20
C ARG A 418 -7.77 -24.02 -0.84
N GLY A 419 -8.10 -25.14 -0.19
CA GLY A 419 -7.13 -26.16 0.21
C GLY A 419 -6.35 -25.80 1.47
N GLY A 420 -5.85 -26.82 2.17
CA GLY A 420 -5.20 -26.66 3.49
C GLY A 420 -3.76 -26.15 3.48
N ASP A 421 -3.11 -26.13 2.31
CA ASP A 421 -1.69 -25.79 2.20
C ASP A 421 -1.43 -24.29 1.98
N GLY A 422 -2.47 -23.51 1.66
CA GLY A 422 -2.36 -22.07 1.43
C GLY A 422 -2.29 -21.24 2.73
N PRO A 423 -2.02 -19.93 2.63
CA PRO A 423 -2.03 -19.04 3.77
C PRO A 423 -3.44 -18.86 4.34
N HIS A 424 -3.50 -18.77 5.67
CA HIS A 424 -4.71 -18.68 6.49
C HIS A 424 -5.76 -19.78 6.17
N PRO A 425 -5.43 -21.07 6.35
CA PRO A 425 -6.31 -22.20 5.99
C PRO A 425 -7.37 -22.50 7.07
N PHE A 426 -8.01 -21.46 7.60
CA PHE A 426 -9.03 -21.57 8.64
C PHE A 426 -10.41 -21.44 8.02
N PHE A 427 -11.06 -22.59 7.77
CA PHE A 427 -12.25 -22.66 6.95
C PHE A 427 -13.54 -22.97 7.71
N ILE A 428 -14.67 -22.62 7.10
CA ILE A 428 -16.01 -22.98 7.54
C ILE A 428 -16.63 -23.88 6.47
N GLN A 429 -16.83 -25.16 6.85
CA GLN A 429 -17.28 -26.22 5.96
C GLN A 429 -18.68 -26.00 5.41
N ASP A 430 -19.62 -25.62 6.29
CA ASP A 430 -21.00 -25.34 5.89
C ASP A 430 -21.10 -23.94 5.27
N ALA A 431 -21.69 -23.86 4.08
CA ALA A 431 -21.77 -22.61 3.32
C ALA A 431 -22.72 -21.59 3.95
N ALA A 432 -23.78 -22.04 4.64
CA ALA A 432 -24.71 -21.13 5.33
C ALA A 432 -24.06 -20.54 6.58
N ASP A 433 -23.36 -21.38 7.37
CA ASP A 433 -22.55 -20.92 8.50
C ASP A 433 -21.48 -19.91 8.05
N ARG A 434 -20.83 -20.17 6.91
CA ARG A 434 -19.83 -19.26 6.34
C ARG A 434 -20.45 -17.93 5.93
N ALA A 435 -21.59 -17.96 5.24
CA ALA A 435 -22.32 -16.75 4.88
C ALA A 435 -22.70 -15.92 6.11
N ASP A 436 -23.14 -16.55 7.19
CA ASP A 436 -23.45 -15.87 8.46
C ASP A 436 -22.21 -15.19 9.07
N VAL A 437 -21.04 -15.85 9.04
CA VAL A 437 -19.76 -15.25 9.49
C VAL A 437 -19.34 -14.08 8.60
N VAL A 438 -19.52 -14.18 7.27
CA VAL A 438 -19.25 -13.05 6.35
C VAL A 438 -20.14 -11.85 6.69
N VAL A 439 -21.43 -12.08 6.95
CA VAL A 439 -22.37 -11.03 7.36
C VAL A 439 -21.92 -10.39 8.68
N PHE A 440 -21.50 -11.19 9.66
CA PHE A 440 -20.97 -10.69 10.93
C PHE A 440 -19.71 -9.81 10.72
N LEU A 441 -18.72 -10.31 9.98
CA LEU A 441 -17.46 -9.61 9.73
C LEU A 441 -17.66 -8.29 8.98
N ASN A 442 -18.57 -8.26 8.01
CA ASN A 442 -18.92 -7.05 7.27
C ASN A 442 -19.62 -6.00 8.15
N GLY A 443 -20.24 -6.42 9.25
CA GLY A 443 -20.95 -5.56 10.20
C GLY A 443 -20.13 -5.13 11.41
N LEU A 444 -18.85 -5.53 11.52
CA LEU A 444 -18.01 -5.25 12.68
C LEU A 444 -17.80 -3.75 12.90
N ARG A 445 -17.93 -3.33 14.18
CA ARG A 445 -17.76 -1.94 14.62
C ARG A 445 -16.91 -1.88 15.88
N ALA A 446 -16.07 -0.87 15.99
CA ALA A 446 -15.41 -0.53 17.25
C ALA A 446 -16.28 0.44 18.05
N ALA A 447 -16.64 0.08 19.28
CA ALA A 447 -17.28 1.01 20.21
C ALA A 447 -16.28 2.11 20.63
N HIS A 448 -16.81 3.28 21.01
CA HIS A 448 -16.06 4.41 21.55
C HIS A 448 -16.05 4.41 23.06
#